data_AF-A0A4Q3JE78-F1
#
_entry.id   AF-A0A4Q3JE78-F1
#
_cell.length_a   1.000
_cell.length_b   1.000
_cell.length_c   1.000
_cell.angle_alpha   90.00
_cell.angle_beta   90.00
_cell.angle_gamma   90.00
#
_symmetry.space_group_name_H-M   'P 1'
#
loop_
_entity.id
_entity.type
_entity.pdbx_description
1 polymer ?
#
loop_
_entity_poly.entity_id
_entity_poly.type
_entity_poly.pdbx_seq_one_letter_code
_entity_poly.pdbx_strand_id
1 'polypeptide(L)'
;MSDDHKIGPTAHYTAHAWSRLGLPHARAFATPLGAALFWGFRLTAEVPVAWLPGLPTLEQYLAMRHLTIDAALDAARPDLLVELGAGLSRRGVTWALDRGVEVVEVDLPAMVEAKRRAPGTRAR
;
A
#
# COMPACT_ATOMS: atom_id res chain seq x y z
N MET A 1 7.91 -20.70 9.83
CA MET A 1 6.69 -20.03 10.31
C MET A 1 6.99 -18.55 10.40
N SER A 2 6.26 -17.71 9.67
CA SER A 2 6.38 -16.26 9.81
C SER A 2 5.90 -15.88 11.21
N ASP A 3 6.58 -14.94 11.85
CA ASP A 3 6.14 -14.39 13.12
C ASP A 3 4.93 -13.50 12.85
N ASP A 4 3.72 -14.00 13.13
CA ASP A 4 2.44 -13.29 12.90
C ASP A 4 2.34 -11.96 13.68
N HIS A 5 3.29 -11.70 14.56
CA HIS A 5 3.45 -10.44 15.29
C HIS A 5 4.23 -9.36 14.52
N LYS A 6 4.75 -9.65 13.32
CA LYS A 6 5.57 -8.72 12.55
C LYS A 6 4.91 -8.31 11.24
N ILE A 7 4.91 -7.00 10.98
CA ILE A 7 4.56 -6.45 9.68
C ILE A 7 5.68 -6.79 8.69
N GLY A 8 5.31 -7.40 7.56
CA GLY A 8 6.28 -7.75 6.53
C GLY A 8 6.99 -6.51 5.94
N PRO A 9 8.29 -6.61 5.59
CA PRO A 9 9.05 -5.49 5.02
C PRO A 9 8.43 -4.97 3.70
N THR A 10 7.81 -5.84 2.92
CA THR A 10 7.12 -5.49 1.67
C THR A 10 5.90 -4.59 1.89
N ALA A 11 5.18 -4.74 3.01
CA ALA A 11 4.06 -3.86 3.35
C ALA A 11 4.55 -2.43 3.62
N HIS A 12 5.65 -2.30 4.36
CA HIS A 12 6.28 -1.00 4.61
C HIS A 12 6.81 -0.35 3.33
N TYR A 13 7.52 -1.11 2.48
CA TYR A 13 8.01 -0.63 1.20
C TYR A 13 6.85 -0.12 0.32
N THR A 14 5.81 -0.94 0.15
CA THR A 14 4.69 -0.63 -0.73
C THR A 14 3.89 0.58 -0.25
N ALA A 15 3.68 0.71 1.06
CA ALA A 15 3.03 1.90 1.63
C ALA A 15 3.84 3.18 1.37
N HIS A 16 5.18 3.11 1.47
CA HIS A 16 6.03 4.25 1.12
C HIS A 16 5.96 4.58 -0.38
N ALA A 17 5.95 3.56 -1.26
CA ALA A 17 5.81 3.77 -2.70
C ALA A 17 4.49 4.48 -3.04
N TRP A 18 3.35 4.09 -2.45
CA TRP A 18 2.09 4.81 -2.65
C TRP A 18 2.12 6.25 -2.14
N SER A 19 2.79 6.50 -1.01
CA SER A 19 2.96 7.87 -0.52
C SER A 19 3.82 8.72 -1.45
N ARG A 20 4.84 8.13 -2.10
CA ARG A 20 5.65 8.83 -3.10
C ARG A 20 4.89 9.12 -4.39
N LEU A 21 4.01 8.21 -4.79
CA LEU A 21 3.10 8.38 -5.92
C LEU A 21 1.99 9.41 -5.65
N GLY A 22 1.90 9.97 -4.43
CA GLY A 22 0.90 10.97 -4.07
C GLY A 22 -0.53 10.44 -4.03
N LEU A 23 -0.72 9.14 -3.83
CA LEU A 23 -2.06 8.56 -3.79
C LEU A 23 -2.85 9.05 -2.57
N PRO A 24 -4.19 9.24 -2.69
CA PRO A 24 -5.03 9.72 -1.59
C PRO A 24 -4.83 8.91 -0.31
N HIS A 25 -4.73 9.58 0.83
CA HIS A 25 -4.57 8.95 2.16
C HIS A 25 -3.33 8.06 2.35
N ALA A 26 -2.48 7.86 1.34
CA ALA A 26 -1.34 6.94 1.42
C ALA A 26 -0.28 7.38 2.43
N ARG A 27 -0.13 8.69 2.64
CA ARG A 27 0.84 9.24 3.59
C ARG A 27 0.59 8.79 5.04
N ALA A 28 -0.66 8.48 5.40
CA ALA A 28 -1.01 7.98 6.74
C ALA A 28 -0.37 6.61 7.05
N PHE A 29 -0.05 5.84 6.01
CA PHE A 29 0.45 4.46 6.13
C PHE A 29 1.95 4.34 5.83
N ALA A 30 2.59 5.41 5.36
CA ALA A 30 4.02 5.43 5.13
C ALA A 30 4.79 5.38 6.46
N THR A 31 5.81 4.52 6.53
CA THR A 31 6.64 4.37 7.73
C THR A 31 8.10 4.77 7.45
N PRO A 32 8.87 5.16 8.48
CA PRO A 32 10.31 5.39 8.33
C PRO A 32 11.06 4.17 7.80
N LEU A 33 10.69 2.97 8.26
CA LEU A 33 11.23 1.71 7.74
C LEU A 33 10.92 1.53 6.25
N GLY A 34 9.70 1.88 5.82
CA GLY A 34 9.33 1.85 4.41
C GLY A 34 10.18 2.78 3.55
N ALA A 35 10.48 3.98 4.05
CA ALA A 35 11.38 4.92 3.37
C ALA A 35 12.81 4.36 3.26
N ALA A 36 13.34 3.79 4.34
CA ALA A 36 14.67 3.18 4.35
C ALA A 36 14.77 2.00 3.37
N LEU A 37 13.77 1.10 3.37
CA LEU A 37 13.71 -0.02 2.43
C LEU A 37 13.58 0.46 0.98
N PHE A 38 12.75 1.47 0.73
CA PHE A 38 12.56 2.05 -0.60
C PHE A 38 13.86 2.60 -1.17
N TRP A 39 14.51 3.50 -0.45
CA TRP A 39 15.76 4.12 -0.90
C TRP A 39 16.91 3.12 -0.95
N GLY A 40 16.98 2.21 0.02
CA GLY A 40 17.96 1.12 0.01
C GLY A 40 17.86 0.29 -1.27
N PHE A 41 16.67 -0.23 -1.59
CA PHE A 41 16.45 -1.02 -2.81
C PHE A 41 16.74 -0.21 -4.09
N ARG A 42 16.27 1.04 -4.16
CA ARG A 42 16.51 1.89 -5.32
C ARG A 42 18.01 2.06 -5.59
N LEU A 43 18.79 2.33 -4.54
CA LEU A 43 20.23 2.56 -4.67
C LEU A 43 21.01 1.26 -4.96
N THR A 44 20.62 0.14 -4.36
CA THR A 44 21.40 -1.12 -4.45
C THR A 44 20.96 -2.06 -5.58
N ALA A 45 19.70 -1.97 -6.02
CA ALA A 45 19.14 -2.88 -7.01
C ALA A 45 18.74 -2.18 -8.31
N GLU A 46 18.11 -1.00 -8.25
CA GLU A 46 17.60 -0.33 -9.46
C GLU A 46 18.65 0.53 -10.17
N VAL A 47 19.37 1.38 -9.45
CA VAL A 47 20.42 2.25 -10.02
C VAL A 47 21.48 1.46 -10.80
N PRO A 48 22.00 0.31 -10.32
CA PRO A 48 23.00 -0.46 -11.06
C PRO A 48 22.54 -0.99 -12.43
N VAL A 49 21.21 -1.15 -12.61
CA VAL A 49 20.61 -1.69 -13.83
C VAL A 49 19.79 -0.66 -14.61
N ALA A 50 19.78 0.60 -14.18
CA ALA A 50 18.92 1.66 -14.74
C ALA A 50 19.19 1.95 -16.23
N TRP A 51 20.34 1.53 -16.75
CA TRP A 51 20.76 1.66 -18.15
C TRP A 51 20.27 0.50 -19.04
N LEU A 52 19.73 -0.57 -18.47
CA LEU A 52 19.18 -1.69 -19.23
C LEU A 52 17.78 -1.34 -19.75
N PRO A 53 17.56 -1.29 -21.07
CA PRO A 53 16.27 -0.91 -21.63
C PRO A 53 15.20 -1.97 -21.33
N GLY A 54 13.96 -1.51 -21.09
CA GLY A 54 12.79 -2.38 -20.95
C GLY A 54 12.51 -2.92 -19.54
N LEU A 55 13.34 -2.59 -18.54
CA LEU A 55 13.09 -2.97 -17.15
C LEU A 55 12.38 -1.83 -16.39
N PRO A 56 11.12 -2.00 -15.96
CA PRO A 56 10.48 -1.03 -15.08
C PRO A 56 11.13 -1.06 -13.69
N THR A 57 11.24 0.11 -13.07
CA THR A 57 11.52 0.19 -11.63
C THR A 57 10.40 -0.50 -10.84
N LEU A 58 10.70 -0.96 -9.63
CA LEU A 58 9.70 -1.53 -8.73
C LEU A 58 8.62 -0.51 -8.38
N GLU A 59 8.98 0.78 -8.24
CA GLU A 59 8.00 1.88 -8.07
C GLU A 59 7.03 1.96 -9.26
N GLN A 60 7.52 1.89 -10.50
CA GLN A 60 6.69 1.89 -11.71
C GLN A 60 5.80 0.64 -11.81
N TYR A 61 6.35 -0.54 -11.51
CA TYR A 61 5.57 -1.78 -11.50
C TYR A 61 4.45 -1.73 -10.45
N LEU A 62 4.75 -1.27 -9.24
CA LEU A 62 3.76 -1.09 -8.19
C LEU A 62 2.71 -0.03 -8.57
N ALA A 63 3.14 1.11 -9.13
CA ALA A 63 2.22 2.13 -9.62
C ALA A 63 1.24 1.52 -10.62
N MET A 64 1.75 0.78 -11.62
CA MET A 64 0.89 0.16 -12.60
C MET A 64 -0.08 -0.85 -11.97
N ARG A 65 0.43 -1.78 -11.17
CA ARG A 65 -0.41 -2.81 -10.53
C ARG A 65 -1.53 -2.18 -9.70
N HIS A 66 -1.20 -1.19 -8.88
CA HIS A 66 -2.15 -0.64 -7.93
C HIS A 66 -3.15 0.32 -8.57
N LEU A 67 -2.71 1.18 -9.49
CA LEU A 67 -3.61 2.08 -10.22
C LEU A 67 -4.58 1.32 -11.13
N THR A 68 -4.16 0.20 -11.73
CA THR A 68 -5.07 -0.64 -12.51
C THR A 68 -6.15 -1.27 -11.63
N ILE A 69 -5.80 -1.74 -10.43
CA ILE A 69 -6.79 -2.26 -9.47
C ILE A 69 -7.76 -1.14 -9.05
N ASP A 70 -7.23 0.05 -8.76
CA ASP A 70 -8.03 1.20 -8.34
C ASP A 70 -9.02 1.62 -9.44
N ALA A 71 -8.57 1.65 -10.71
CA ALA A 71 -9.42 1.94 -11.86
C ALA A 71 -10.50 0.86 -12.07
N ALA A 72 -10.18 -0.42 -11.84
CA ALA A 72 -11.15 -1.50 -11.90
C ALA A 72 -12.22 -1.39 -10.81
N LEU A 73 -11.84 -1.00 -9.59
CA LEU A 73 -12.78 -0.73 -8.50
C LEU A 73 -13.66 0.48 -8.79
N ASP A 74 -13.09 1.55 -9.37
CA ASP A 74 -13.85 2.73 -9.80
C ASP A 74 -14.88 2.39 -10.87
N ALA A 75 -14.54 1.52 -11.82
CA ALA A 75 -15.47 1.04 -12.84
C ALA A 75 -16.57 0.15 -12.27
N ALA A 76 -16.23 -0.73 -11.32
CA ALA A 76 -17.16 -1.66 -10.70
C ALA A 76 -18.19 -0.97 -9.79
N ARG A 77 -17.82 0.17 -9.18
CA ARG A 77 -18.65 0.93 -8.22
C ARG A 77 -19.28 0.02 -7.14
N PRO A 78 -18.45 -0.70 -6.35
CA PRO A 78 -18.96 -1.65 -5.37
C PRO A 78 -19.62 -0.94 -4.19
N ASP A 79 -20.65 -1.56 -3.62
CA ASP A 79 -21.24 -1.13 -2.35
C ASP A 79 -20.45 -1.65 -1.13
N LEU A 80 -19.71 -2.76 -1.31
CA LEU A 80 -18.84 -3.39 -0.31
C LEU A 80 -17.46 -3.72 -0.92
N LEU A 81 -16.40 -3.25 -0.29
CA LEU A 81 -15.01 -3.57 -0.61
C LEU A 81 -14.42 -4.49 0.46
N VAL A 82 -14.01 -5.69 0.05
CA VAL A 82 -13.29 -6.64 0.92
C VAL A 82 -11.82 -6.74 0.49
N GLU A 83 -10.90 -6.27 1.31
CA GLU A 83 -9.45 -6.42 1.07
C GLU A 83 -8.88 -7.58 1.91
N LEU A 84 -8.41 -8.63 1.23
CA LEU A 84 -7.70 -9.76 1.84
C LEU A 84 -6.19 -9.52 1.79
N GLY A 85 -5.51 -9.70 2.92
CA GLY A 85 -4.10 -9.30 3.05
C GLY A 85 -3.95 -7.79 2.84
N ALA A 86 -4.83 -7.02 3.49
CA ALA A 86 -4.96 -5.58 3.28
C ALA A 86 -3.67 -4.80 3.57
N GLY A 87 -2.76 -5.35 4.36
CA GLY A 87 -1.47 -4.75 4.66
C GLY A 87 -1.63 -3.33 5.20
N LEU A 88 -0.74 -2.45 4.73
CA LEU A 88 -0.81 -1.01 4.97
C LEU A 88 -1.54 -0.28 3.81
N SER A 89 -2.47 -0.94 3.13
CA SER A 89 -3.25 -0.39 1.99
C SER A 89 -4.00 0.89 2.36
N ARG A 90 -3.97 1.86 1.44
CA ARG A 90 -4.72 3.11 1.52
C ARG A 90 -6.17 3.00 1.05
N ARG A 91 -6.54 1.90 0.37
CA ARG A 91 -7.80 1.82 -0.37
C ARG A 91 -9.00 1.82 0.57
N GLY A 92 -9.01 1.02 1.63
CA GLY A 92 -10.12 1.04 2.59
C GLY A 92 -10.49 2.45 3.06
N VAL A 93 -9.52 3.25 3.49
CA VAL A 93 -9.77 4.65 3.87
C VAL A 93 -10.25 5.50 2.69
N THR A 94 -9.64 5.34 1.51
CA THR A 94 -10.05 6.08 0.32
C THR A 94 -11.50 5.79 -0.06
N TRP A 95 -11.89 4.51 -0.15
CA TRP A 95 -13.23 4.11 -0.57
C TRP A 95 -14.28 4.41 0.52
N ALA A 96 -13.95 4.23 1.79
CA ALA A 96 -14.86 4.58 2.88
C ALA A 96 -15.11 6.09 2.93
N LEU A 97 -14.06 6.91 2.95
CA LEU A 97 -14.19 8.36 3.15
C LEU A 97 -14.61 9.10 1.88
N ASP A 98 -14.01 8.77 0.73
CA ASP A 98 -14.19 9.55 -0.49
C ASP A 98 -15.37 9.03 -1.33
N ARG A 99 -15.76 7.75 -1.14
CA ARG A 99 -16.79 7.08 -1.96
C ARG A 99 -17.98 6.54 -1.17
N GLY A 100 -17.93 6.58 0.17
CA GLY A 100 -19.02 6.09 1.03
C GLY A 100 -19.28 4.58 0.94
N VAL A 101 -18.26 3.81 0.54
CA VAL A 101 -18.34 2.35 0.35
C VAL A 101 -18.11 1.64 1.69
N GLU A 102 -18.86 0.56 1.96
CA GLU A 102 -18.59 -0.29 3.12
C GLU A 102 -17.27 -1.04 2.91
N VAL A 103 -16.40 -1.08 3.93
CA VAL A 103 -15.07 -1.68 3.80
C VAL A 103 -14.83 -2.72 4.89
N VAL A 104 -14.42 -3.91 4.48
CA VAL A 104 -13.92 -4.97 5.37
C VAL A 104 -12.48 -5.29 4.99
N GLU A 105 -11.58 -5.16 5.96
CA GLU A 105 -10.15 -5.46 5.77
C GLU A 105 -9.77 -6.67 6.62
N VAL A 106 -9.17 -7.67 5.98
CA VAL A 106 -8.77 -8.93 6.62
C VAL A 106 -7.27 -9.09 6.50
N ASP A 107 -6.59 -9.19 7.64
CA ASP A 107 -5.15 -9.43 7.73
C ASP A 107 -4.78 -10.01 9.10
N LEU A 108 -3.50 -10.31 9.31
CA LEU A 108 -2.94 -10.76 10.58
C LEU A 108 -3.16 -9.72 11.69
N PRO A 109 -3.26 -10.16 12.96
CA PRO A 109 -3.55 -9.26 14.08
C PRO A 109 -2.61 -8.05 14.18
N ALA A 110 -1.30 -8.25 14.00
CA ALA A 110 -0.33 -7.16 14.05
C ALA A 110 -0.53 -6.12 12.93
N MET A 111 -1.00 -6.54 11.75
CA MET A 111 -1.30 -5.63 10.65
C MET A 111 -2.56 -4.81 10.94
N VAL A 112 -3.61 -5.46 11.42
CA VAL A 112 -4.86 -4.79 11.81
C VAL A 112 -4.60 -3.74 12.89
N GLU A 113 -3.81 -4.08 13.91
CA GLU A 113 -3.42 -3.13 14.95
C GLU A 113 -2.63 -1.95 14.41
N ALA A 114 -1.64 -2.21 13.54
CA ALA A 114 -0.84 -1.15 12.95
C ALA A 114 -1.68 -0.18 12.12
N LYS A 115 -2.63 -0.73 11.34
CA LYS A 115 -3.54 0.06 10.53
C LYS A 115 -4.48 0.89 11.39
N ARG A 116 -5.03 0.36 12.49
CA ARG A 116 -5.86 1.12 13.45
C ARG A 116 -5.12 2.29 14.09
N ARG A 117 -3.80 2.20 14.25
CA ARG A 117 -2.96 3.28 14.80
C ARG A 117 -2.60 4.36 13.76
N ALA A 118 -2.83 4.11 12.48
CA ALA A 118 -2.50 5.08 11.44
C ALA A 118 -3.36 6.35 11.58
N PRO A 119 -2.82 7.55 11.31
CA PRO A 119 -3.63 8.77 11.34
C PRO A 119 -4.76 8.72 10.32
N GLY A 120 -5.98 9.08 10.71
CA GLY A 120 -7.12 9.16 9.79
C GLY A 120 -7.87 7.85 9.54
N THR A 121 -7.45 6.72 10.12
CA THR A 121 -8.20 5.43 10.08
C THR A 121 -9.33 5.35 11.11
N ARG A 122 -9.87 6.49 11.57
CA ARG A 122 -11.05 6.47 12.42
C ARG A 122 -12.29 6.16 11.56
N ALA A 123 -12.46 4.90 11.24
CA ALA A 123 -13.72 4.33 10.81
C ALA A 123 -14.12 3.23 11.82
N ARG A 124 -15.43 3.10 12.01
CA ARG A 124 -16.12 2.36 13.08
C ARG A 124 -15.71 0.90 13.23
#